data_AF-A0A3B9EXJ2-F1
#
_entry.id   AF-A0A3B9EXJ2-F1
#
_cell.length_a   1.000
_cell.length_b   1.000
_cell.length_c   1.000
_cell.angle_alpha   90.00
_cell.angle_beta   90.00
_cell.angle_gamma   90.00
#
_symmetry.space_group_name_H-M   'P 1'
#
loop_
_entity.id
_entity.type
_entity.pdbx_description
1 polymer ?
#
loop_
_entity_poly.entity_id
_entity_poly.type
_entity_poly.pdbx_seq_one_letter_code
_entity_poly.pdbx_strand_id
1 'polypeptide(L)'
;CVANLTASRISMKNMRKTRIFQRDAYITVDFLEKESEVIRMQNLVDEENPYAMVMDLGNGKKKQIYFEKPESLKTNAIQEELRTFGEAINKNTPVYVTLEDGYRALDVARQVLEKINLNLNVIA
;
A
#
# COMPACT_ATOMS: atom_id res chain seq x y z
N CYS A 1 -3.00 13.02 3.52
CA CYS A 1 -3.41 11.61 3.28
C CYS A 1 -4.21 11.14 4.51
N VAL A 2 -5.18 10.24 4.34
CA VAL A 2 -5.90 9.61 5.45
C VAL A 2 -5.64 8.11 5.38
N ALA A 3 -5.31 7.49 6.52
CA ALA A 3 -5.07 6.07 6.61
C ALA A 3 -6.18 5.41 7.44
N ASN A 4 -6.77 4.35 6.89
CA ASN A 4 -7.68 3.47 7.62
C ASN A 4 -7.01 2.10 7.76
N LEU A 5 -6.75 1.70 9.01
CA LEU A 5 -6.00 0.49 9.33
C LEU A 5 -6.87 -0.44 10.19
N THR A 6 -6.96 -1.69 9.77
CA THR A 6 -7.67 -2.75 10.50
C THR A 6 -6.71 -3.90 10.78
N ALA A 7 -6.59 -4.28 12.05
CA ALA A 7 -5.84 -5.45 12.48
C ALA A 7 -6.71 -6.31 13.40
N SER A 8 -6.66 -7.63 13.23
CA SER A 8 -7.41 -8.57 14.07
C SER A 8 -6.65 -9.88 14.23
N ARG A 9 -6.50 -10.32 15.49
CA ARG A 9 -5.91 -11.61 15.86
C ARG A 9 -6.90 -12.78 15.87
N ILE A 10 -8.20 -12.47 15.78
CA ILE A 10 -9.30 -13.46 15.86
C ILE A 10 -9.93 -13.76 14.48
N SER A 11 -9.38 -13.18 13.41
CA SER A 11 -9.87 -13.41 12.06
C SER A 11 -9.69 -14.88 11.67
N MET A 12 -10.73 -15.50 11.11
CA MET A 12 -10.68 -16.87 10.59
C MET A 12 -9.91 -16.97 9.26
N LYS A 13 -9.81 -15.86 8.52
CA LYS A 13 -9.10 -15.78 7.25
C LYS A 13 -7.85 -14.92 7.39
N ASN A 14 -6.71 -15.47 6.97
CA ASN A 14 -5.47 -14.71 6.85
C ASN A 14 -5.62 -13.68 5.72
N MET A 15 -5.31 -12.41 6.02
CA MET A 15 -5.37 -11.33 5.04
C MET A 15 -4.30 -10.30 5.37
N ARG A 16 -3.51 -9.94 4.37
CA ARG A 16 -2.52 -8.85 4.45
C ARG A 16 -2.63 -8.03 3.18
N LYS A 17 -3.64 -7.16 3.12
CA LYS A 17 -3.94 -6.32 1.95
C LYS A 17 -3.83 -4.84 2.29
N THR A 18 -3.16 -4.09 1.43
CA THR A 18 -3.16 -2.62 1.46
C THR A 18 -3.82 -2.09 0.19
N ARG A 19 -4.65 -1.05 0.33
CA ARG A 19 -5.32 -0.36 -0.76
C ARG A 19 -4.96 1.11 -0.70
N ILE A 20 -4.47 1.65 -1.80
CA ILE A 20 -4.07 3.05 -1.94
C ILE A 20 -4.94 3.69 -3.01
N PHE A 21 -5.62 4.77 -2.62
CA PHE A 21 -6.48 5.54 -3.50
C PHE A 21 -5.78 6.85 -3.83
N GLN A 22 -5.47 7.05 -5.12
CA GLN A 22 -4.97 8.30 -5.68
C GLN A 22 -6.05 8.92 -6.58
N ARG A 23 -5.86 10.18 -6.98
CA ARG A 23 -6.82 10.90 -7.82
C ARG A 23 -7.08 10.18 -9.16
N ASP A 24 -6.08 9.50 -9.68
CA ASP A 24 -6.01 8.87 -10.99
C ASP A 24 -5.67 7.37 -10.91
N ALA A 25 -5.48 6.80 -9.72
CA ALA A 25 -5.10 5.40 -9.57
C ALA A 25 -5.71 4.73 -8.33
N TYR A 26 -6.00 3.44 -8.47
CA TYR A 26 -6.33 2.55 -7.38
C TYR A 26 -5.32 1.41 -7.37
N ILE A 27 -4.56 1.31 -6.28
CA ILE A 27 -3.46 0.36 -6.15
C ILE A 27 -3.80 -0.60 -5.02
N THR A 28 -3.77 -1.90 -5.30
CA THR A 28 -3.94 -2.94 -4.30
C THR A 28 -2.67 -3.78 -4.21
N VAL A 29 -2.23 -4.05 -2.99
CA VAL A 29 -1.11 -4.94 -2.70
C VAL A 29 -1.59 -6.04 -1.76
N ASP A 30 -1.52 -7.29 -2.20
CA ASP A 30 -1.74 -8.48 -1.38
C ASP A 30 -0.38 -9.07 -0.99
N PHE A 31 0.03 -8.84 0.26
CA PHE A 31 1.29 -9.35 0.80
C PHE A 31 1.23 -10.84 1.12
N LEU A 32 0.04 -11.44 1.23
CA LEU A 32 -0.10 -12.88 1.47
C LEU A 32 0.13 -13.65 0.16
N GLU A 33 -0.54 -13.25 -0.91
CA GLU A 33 -0.41 -13.87 -2.24
C GLU A 33 0.78 -13.33 -3.04
N LYS A 34 1.44 -12.26 -2.55
CA LYS A 34 2.52 -11.54 -3.24
C LYS A 34 2.09 -11.00 -4.61
N GLU A 35 0.87 -10.45 -4.68
CA GLU A 35 0.31 -9.88 -5.90
C GLU A 35 0.08 -8.38 -5.73
N SER A 36 0.23 -7.64 -6.83
CA SER A 36 -0.13 -6.23 -6.88
C SER A 36 -0.93 -5.92 -8.14
N GLU A 37 -1.92 -5.05 -7.99
CA GLU A 37 -2.77 -4.59 -9.07
C GLU A 37 -2.84 -3.07 -9.04
N VAL A 38 -2.60 -2.44 -10.19
CA VAL A 38 -2.67 -0.99 -10.37
C VAL A 38 -3.72 -0.72 -11.44
N ILE A 39 -4.79 -0.03 -11.04
CA ILE A 39 -5.83 0.43 -11.95
C ILE A 39 -5.63 1.94 -12.12
N ARG A 40 -5.38 2.41 -13.34
CA ARG A 40 -5.21 3.85 -13.63
C ARG A 40 -6.35 4.36 -14.49
N MET A 41 -6.73 5.62 -14.28
CA MET A 41 -7.70 6.34 -15.08
C MET A 41 -7.03 7.51 -15.78
N GLN A 42 -7.11 7.56 -17.11
CA GLN A 42 -6.62 8.68 -17.91
C GLN A 42 -7.78 9.36 -18.64
N ASN A 43 -7.65 10.67 -18.88
CA ASN A 43 -8.64 11.44 -19.63
C ASN A 43 -8.46 11.34 -21.15
N LEU A 44 -7.28 10.89 -21.59
CA LEU A 44 -7.01 10.63 -23.00
C LEU A 44 -7.57 9.25 -23.34
N VAL A 45 -8.41 9.21 -24.36
CA VAL A 45 -8.88 7.97 -24.97
C VAL A 45 -8.03 7.73 -26.19
N ASP A 46 -7.36 6.58 -26.22
CA ASP A 46 -6.68 6.07 -27.39
C ASP A 46 -7.73 5.57 -28.38
N GLU A 47 -8.13 6.42 -29.32
CA GLU A 47 -9.12 6.11 -30.34
C GLU A 47 -8.62 5.05 -31.35
N GLU A 48 -7.32 4.80 -31.41
CA GLU A 48 -6.69 3.83 -32.31
C GLU A 48 -6.65 2.41 -31.70
N ASN A 49 -6.89 2.26 -30.40
CA ASN A 49 -6.90 0.97 -29.72
C ASN A 49 -8.34 0.43 -29.53
N PRO A 50 -8.79 -0.53 -30.35
CA PRO A 50 -10.14 -1.09 -30.26
C PRO A 50 -10.41 -1.90 -28.98
N TYR A 51 -9.37 -2.20 -28.18
CA TYR A 51 -9.46 -2.92 -26.91
C TYR A 51 -9.37 -1.98 -25.69
N ALA A 52 -9.30 -0.66 -25.90
CA ALA A 52 -9.28 0.31 -24.83
C ALA A 52 -10.56 0.20 -23.99
N MET A 53 -10.40 -0.04 -22.68
CA MET A 53 -11.53 -0.01 -21.76
C MET A 53 -11.89 1.45 -21.45
N VAL A 54 -12.93 1.95 -22.11
CA VAL A 54 -13.40 3.33 -21.96
C VAL A 54 -14.65 3.35 -21.08
N MET A 55 -14.60 4.16 -20.01
CA MET A 55 -15.72 4.44 -19.14
C MET A 55 -16.32 5.81 -19.51
N ASP A 56 -17.60 5.84 -19.84
CA ASP A 56 -18.36 7.08 -20.04
C ASP A 56 -18.90 7.57 -18.68
N LEU A 57 -18.51 8.77 -18.28
CA LEU A 57 -18.93 9.41 -17.03
C LEU A 57 -20.14 10.34 -17.23
N GLY A 58 -20.67 10.43 -18.45
CA GLY A 58 -21.70 11.39 -18.84
C GLY A 58 -21.11 12.77 -19.17
N ASN A 59 -21.96 13.66 -19.73
CA ASN A 59 -21.59 15.03 -20.11
C ASN A 59 -20.38 15.12 -21.09
N GLY A 60 -20.20 14.11 -21.94
CA GLY A 60 -19.12 14.05 -22.93
C GLY A 60 -17.74 13.74 -22.34
N LYS A 61 -17.63 13.40 -21.05
CA LYS A 61 -16.36 13.04 -20.41
C LYS A 61 -16.15 11.54 -20.45
N LYS A 62 -15.22 11.11 -21.29
CA LYS A 62 -14.74 9.72 -21.34
C LYS A 62 -13.43 9.60 -20.58
N LYS A 63 -13.23 8.47 -19.90
CA LYS A 63 -11.94 8.11 -19.31
C LYS A 63 -11.54 6.72 -19.75
N GLN A 64 -10.26 6.53 -20.05
CA GLN A 64 -9.71 5.21 -20.32
C GLN A 64 -9.15 4.61 -19.03
N ILE A 65 -9.43 3.33 -18.82
CA ILE A 65 -8.96 2.55 -17.68
C ILE A 65 -7.84 1.63 -18.16
N TYR A 66 -6.71 1.67 -17.45
CA TYR A 66 -5.58 0.79 -17.66
C TYR A 66 -5.40 -0.12 -16.44
N PHE A 67 -5.14 -1.40 -16.70
CA PHE A 67 -4.83 -2.39 -15.68
C PHE A 67 -3.39 -2.83 -15.83
N GLU A 68 -2.61 -2.69 -14.77
CA GLU A 68 -1.25 -3.18 -14.67
C GLU A 68 -1.18 -4.18 -13.52
N LYS A 69 -0.50 -5.30 -13.75
CA LYS A 69 -0.17 -6.30 -12.73
C LYS A 69 1.35 -6.43 -12.64
N PRO A 70 2.02 -5.56 -11.87
CA PRO A 70 3.47 -5.66 -11.70
C PRO A 70 3.85 -7.03 -11.14
N GLU A 71 4.85 -7.66 -11.74
CA GLU A 71 5.37 -8.92 -11.26
C GLU A 71 6.10 -8.73 -9.91
N SER A 72 5.83 -9.62 -8.96
CA SER A 72 6.54 -9.63 -7.69
C SER A 72 7.82 -10.43 -7.79
N LEU A 73 8.91 -9.85 -7.28
CA LEU A 73 10.18 -10.57 -7.18
C LEU A 73 10.07 -11.66 -6.11
N LYS A 74 10.49 -12.88 -6.45
CA LYS A 74 10.56 -14.00 -5.50
C LYS A 74 11.82 -13.91 -4.64
N THR A 75 11.82 -12.97 -3.69
CA THR A 75 12.94 -12.77 -2.75
C THR A 75 12.51 -13.08 -1.31
N ASN A 76 13.51 -13.33 -0.45
CA ASN A 76 13.31 -13.44 0.99
C ASN A 76 13.49 -12.05 1.61
N ALA A 77 12.42 -11.50 2.18
CA ALA A 77 12.43 -10.15 2.73
C ALA A 77 13.44 -9.97 3.87
N ILE A 78 13.59 -10.96 4.76
CA ILE A 78 14.55 -10.90 5.88
C ILE A 78 15.98 -10.94 5.35
N GLN A 79 16.23 -11.80 4.36
CA GLN A 79 17.54 -11.87 3.72
C GLN A 79 17.90 -10.54 3.05
N GLU A 80 16.96 -9.91 2.33
CA GLU A 80 17.18 -8.60 1.71
C GLU A 80 17.36 -7.48 2.73
N GLU A 81 16.62 -7.48 3.84
CA GLU A 81 16.81 -6.54 4.94
C GLU A 81 18.22 -6.64 5.52
N LEU A 82 18.67 -7.86 5.88
CA LEU A 82 20.01 -8.08 6.42
C LEU A 82 21.11 -7.75 5.40
N ARG A 83 20.90 -8.08 4.12
CA ARG A 83 21.84 -7.77 3.04
C ARG A 83 21.99 -6.25 2.88
N THR A 84 20.88 -5.53 2.79
CA THR A 84 20.89 -4.06 2.62
C THR A 84 21.47 -3.35 3.84
N PHE A 85 21.22 -3.86 5.04
CA PHE A 85 21.86 -3.37 6.26
C PHE A 85 23.39 -3.58 6.23
N GLY A 86 23.87 -4.77 5.87
CA GLY A 86 25.30 -5.04 5.71
C GLY A 86 25.97 -4.17 4.64
N GLU A 87 25.28 -3.91 3.53
CA GLU A 87 25.76 -3.00 2.50
C GLU A 87 25.89 -1.56 3.00
N ALA A 88 24.91 -1.09 3.77
CA ALA A 88 24.92 0.25 4.35
C ALA A 88 26.13 0.45 5.27
N ILE A 89 26.48 -0.55 6.08
CA ILE A 89 27.68 -0.55 6.92
C ILE A 89 28.94 -0.48 6.05
N ASN A 90 29.07 -1.39 5.09
CA ASN A 90 30.28 -1.52 4.28
C ASN A 90 30.54 -0.29 3.38
N LYS A 91 29.48 0.34 2.88
CA LYS A 91 29.55 1.49 1.98
C LYS A 91 29.43 2.83 2.71
N ASN A 92 29.22 2.81 4.03
CA ASN A 92 28.94 3.98 4.85
C ASN A 92 27.80 4.85 4.27
N THR A 93 26.69 4.21 3.92
CA THR A 93 25.48 4.86 3.36
C THR A 93 24.31 4.77 4.35
N PRO A 94 23.32 5.67 4.28
CA PRO A 94 22.13 5.57 5.12
C PRO A 94 21.35 4.26 4.86
N VAL A 95 20.75 3.71 5.91
CA VAL A 95 19.83 2.58 5.85
C VAL A 95 18.46 3.00 5.32
N TYR A 96 17.70 2.05 4.76
CA TYR A 96 16.35 2.32 4.25
C TYR A 96 15.35 2.72 5.34
N VAL A 97 15.52 2.19 6.56
CA VAL A 97 14.70 2.52 7.73
C VAL A 97 15.62 3.00 8.83
N THR A 98 15.55 4.29 9.13
CA THR A 98 16.41 4.93 10.14
C THR A 98 15.87 4.70 11.56
N LEU A 99 16.68 5.04 12.58
CA LEU A 99 16.23 5.03 13.97
C LEU A 99 15.04 5.98 14.16
N GLU A 100 15.09 7.14 13.51
CA GLU A 100 14.06 8.16 13.57
C GLU A 100 12.74 7.68 12.92
N ASP A 101 12.81 6.89 11.84
CA ASP A 101 11.64 6.24 11.25
C ASP A 101 11.00 5.25 12.23
N GLY A 102 11.81 4.41 12.87
CA GLY A 102 11.35 3.47 13.89
C GLY A 102 10.70 4.16 15.08
N TYR A 103 11.30 5.25 15.56
CA TYR A 103 10.74 6.08 16.64
C TYR A 103 9.38 6.68 16.25
N ARG A 104 9.27 7.29 15.05
CA ARG A 104 8.00 7.86 14.57
C ARG A 104 6.91 6.80 14.45
N ALA A 105 7.23 5.61 13.93
CA ALA A 105 6.28 4.52 13.81
C ALA A 105 5.78 4.04 15.18
N LEU A 106 6.69 3.89 16.15
CA LEU A 106 6.36 3.48 17.52
C LEU A 106 5.50 4.54 18.23
N ASP A 107 5.82 5.82 18.06
CA ASP A 107 5.04 6.90 18.68
C ASP A 107 3.59 6.92 18.16
N VAL A 108 3.38 6.78 16.85
CA VAL A 108 2.03 6.66 16.28
C VAL A 108 1.30 5.42 16.81
N ALA A 109 2.00 4.27 16.90
CA ALA A 109 1.41 3.05 17.45
C ALA A 109 0.96 3.24 18.90
N ARG A 110 1.77 3.92 19.73
CA ARG A 110 1.42 4.26 21.11
C ARG A 110 0.19 5.16 21.17
N GLN A 111 0.13 6.22 20.34
CA GLN A 111 -1.03 7.10 20.28
C GLN A 111 -2.32 6.35 19.93
N VAL A 112 -2.27 5.39 18.98
CA VAL A 112 -3.41 4.54 18.63
C VAL A 112 -3.83 3.67 19.82
N LEU A 113 -2.88 3.03 20.51
CA LEU A 113 -3.16 2.21 21.69
C LEU A 113 -3.80 3.02 22.83
N GLU A 114 -3.34 4.24 23.07
CA GLU A 114 -3.94 5.14 24.06
C GLU A 114 -5.39 5.47 23.73
N LYS A 115 -5.70 5.75 22.45
CA LYS A 115 -7.08 6.01 22.01
C LYS A 115 -7.98 4.78 22.14
N ILE A 116 -7.46 3.58 21.86
CA ILE A 116 -8.19 2.33 22.07
C ILE A 116 -8.53 2.15 23.56
N ASN A 117 -7.55 2.33 24.44
CA ASN A 117 -7.74 2.17 25.89
C ASN A 117 -8.74 3.19 26.48
N LEU A 118 -8.66 4.45 26.05
CA LEU A 118 -9.62 5.48 26.47
C LEU A 118 -11.06 5.09 26.09
N ASN A 119 -11.27 4.60 24.87
CA ASN A 119 -12.61 4.20 24.41
C ASN A 119 -13.14 2.96 25.14
N LEU A 120 -12.28 2.01 25.53
CA LEU A 120 -12.69 0.84 26.31
C LEU A 120 -13.20 1.24 27.70
N ASN A 121 -12.57 2.23 28.34
CA ASN A 121 -12.97 2.72 29.67
C ASN A 121 -14.26 3.55 29.66
N VAL A 122 -14.72 4.02 28.50
CA VAL A 122 -15.99 4.77 28.38
C VAL A 122 -17.18 3.81 28.22
N ILE A 123 -16.93 2.56 27.83
CA ILE A 123 -17.96 1.53 27.58
C ILE A 123 -18.15 0.62 28.81
N ALA A 124 -17.20 0.62 29.75
CA ALA A 124 -17.28 -0.09 31.03
C ALA A 124 -17.81 0.81 32.14
#